data_AF-A0A2A6PL62-F1
#
_entry.id   AF-A0A2A6PL62-F1
#
_cell.length_a   1.000
_cell.length_b   1.000
_cell.length_c   1.000
_cell.angle_alpha   90.00
_cell.angle_beta   90.00
_cell.angle_gamma   90.00
#
_symmetry.space_group_name_H-M   'P 1'
#
loop_
_entity.id
_entity.type
_entity.pdbx_description
1 polymer ?
#
loop_
_entity_poly.entity_id
_entity_poly.type
_entity_poly.pdbx_seq_one_letter_code
_entity_poly.pdbx_strand_id
1 'polypeptide(L)'
;MKIRAHAESHVVELDDGSQWQIFPGDLATTLSWKPETDLSLEQSGDRVSSHVLVNGTDQSRVRVIAAGEAWPDGEVKNVLKGG
;
A
#
# COMPACT_ATOMS: atom_id res chain seq x y z
N MET A 1 -5.03 0.81 -12.75
CA MET A 1 -3.55 0.90 -12.80
C MET A 1 -3.00 -0.49 -12.58
N LYS A 2 -1.79 -0.82 -13.04
CA LYS A 2 -1.21 -2.15 -12.85
C LYS A 2 0.12 -2.11 -12.11
N ILE A 3 0.50 -3.23 -11.53
CA ILE A 3 1.80 -3.38 -10.86
C ILE A 3 2.88 -3.56 -11.94
N ARG A 4 3.81 -2.60 -11.98
CA ARG A 4 4.97 -2.64 -12.87
C ARG A 4 6.12 -3.43 -12.26
N ALA A 5 6.39 -3.23 -10.97
CA ALA A 5 7.40 -3.96 -10.23
C ALA A 5 7.09 -3.99 -8.73
N HIS A 6 7.49 -5.07 -8.06
CA HIS A 6 7.68 -5.09 -6.61
C HIS A 6 9.18 -4.93 -6.34
N ALA A 7 9.57 -3.81 -5.76
CA ALA A 7 10.94 -3.67 -5.25
C ALA A 7 11.04 -4.43 -3.93
N GLU A 8 12.13 -5.18 -3.74
CA GLU A 8 12.42 -5.88 -2.49
C GLU A 8 12.35 -4.87 -1.33
N SER A 9 11.41 -5.07 -0.40
CA SER A 9 11.14 -4.24 0.81
C SER A 9 9.94 -3.28 0.76
N HIS A 10 8.73 -3.80 0.49
CA HIS A 10 7.47 -3.13 0.82
C HIS A 10 7.07 -1.96 -0.10
N VAL A 11 7.68 -1.85 -1.28
CA VAL A 11 7.35 -0.79 -2.25
C VAL A 11 6.81 -1.41 -3.55
N VAL A 12 5.69 -0.84 -4.02
CA VAL A 12 5.05 -1.18 -5.29
C VAL A 12 5.25 -0.03 -6.26
N GLU A 13 5.79 -0.34 -7.44
CA GLU A 13 5.80 0.57 -8.58
C GLU A 13 4.61 0.27 -9.48
N LEU A 14 3.83 1.30 -9.81
CA LEU A 14 2.69 1.23 -10.71
C LEU A 14 3.10 1.57 -12.16
N ASP A 15 2.24 1.26 -13.12
CA ASP A 15 2.52 1.46 -14.55
C ASP A 15 2.68 2.93 -14.96
N ASP A 16 2.11 3.85 -14.19
CA ASP A 16 2.27 5.30 -14.36
C ASP A 16 3.62 5.82 -13.83
N GLY A 17 4.45 4.94 -13.25
CA GLY A 17 5.74 5.27 -12.64
C GLY A 17 5.64 5.73 -11.17
N SER A 18 4.43 5.77 -10.59
CA SER A 18 4.25 6.10 -9.18
C SER A 18 4.74 4.96 -8.29
N GLN A 19 5.40 5.32 -7.18
CA GLN A 19 5.94 4.35 -6.22
C GLN A 19 5.30 4.55 -4.85
N TRP A 20 4.84 3.46 -4.25
CA TRP A 20 4.05 3.46 -3.03
C TRP A 20 4.61 2.47 -2.02
N GLN A 21 4.86 2.95 -0.80
CA GLN A 21 5.25 2.10 0.30
C GLN A 21 4.01 1.54 0.99
N ILE A 22 3.96 0.22 1.15
CA ILE A 22 2.88 -0.53 1.78
C ILE A 22 2.98 -0.44 3.30
N PHE A 23 1.83 -0.25 3.94
CA PHE A 23 1.73 -0.29 5.39
C PHE A 23 2.16 -1.66 5.92
N PRO A 24 3.06 -1.74 6.92
CA PRO A 24 3.60 -3.01 7.40
C PRO A 24 2.54 -4.05 7.79
N GLY A 25 1.41 -3.62 8.35
CA GLY A 25 0.32 -4.51 8.73
C GLY A 25 -0.48 -5.10 7.56
N ASP A 26 -0.39 -4.50 6.37
CA ASP A 26 -1.15 -4.90 5.19
C ASP A 26 -0.30 -5.70 4.18
N LEU A 27 0.98 -5.95 4.50
CA LEU A 27 1.93 -6.65 3.62
C LEU A 27 1.43 -8.03 3.20
N ALA A 28 0.83 -8.79 4.11
CA ALA A 28 0.31 -10.12 3.82
C ALA A 28 -0.74 -10.09 2.70
N THR A 29 -1.57 -9.05 2.63
CA THR A 29 -2.58 -8.87 1.58
C THR A 29 -1.95 -8.69 0.20
N THR A 30 -0.79 -8.04 0.13
CA THR A 30 -0.08 -7.80 -1.13
C THR A 30 0.60 -9.06 -1.70
N LEU A 31 0.77 -10.12 -0.89
CA LEU A 31 1.34 -11.39 -1.36
C LEU A 31 0.46 -12.10 -2.39
N SER A 32 -0.84 -11.82 -2.38
CA SER A 32 -1.79 -12.40 -3.34
C SER A 32 -1.90 -11.58 -4.64
N TRP A 33 -1.24 -10.43 -4.71
CA TRP A 33 -1.31 -9.57 -5.90
C TRP A 33 -0.34 -10.06 -6.97
N LYS A 34 -0.80 -9.99 -8.22
CA LYS A 34 -0.01 -10.34 -9.40
C LYS A 34 0.31 -9.08 -10.20
N PRO A 35 1.34 -9.09 -11.07
CA PRO A 35 1.62 -7.96 -11.97
C PRO A 35 0.40 -7.50 -12.80
N GLU A 36 -0.47 -8.45 -13.16
CA GLU A 36 -1.70 -8.23 -13.91
C GLU A 36 -2.88 -7.68 -13.08
N THR A 37 -2.75 -7.63 -11.76
CA THR A 37 -3.78 -7.12 -10.86
C THR A 37 -4.09 -5.66 -11.19
N ASP A 38 -5.37 -5.38 -11.41
CA ASP A 38 -5.83 -4.00 -11.53
C ASP A 38 -5.98 -3.38 -10.15
N LEU A 39 -5.28 -2.27 -9.95
CA LEU A 39 -5.26 -1.48 -8.74
C LEU A 39 -5.87 -0.10 -9.02
N SER A 40 -6.63 0.38 -8.06
CA SER A 40 -7.10 1.76 -7.99
C SER A 40 -6.47 2.45 -6.78
N LEU A 41 -6.02 3.69 -6.95
CA LEU A 41 -5.48 4.51 -5.87
C LEU A 41 -6.57 5.47 -5.38
N GLU A 42 -6.86 5.44 -4.08
CA GLU A 42 -7.79 6.35 -3.43
C GLU A 42 -7.06 7.18 -2.37
N GLN A 43 -7.50 8.42 -2.15
CA GLN A 43 -6.98 9.23 -1.05
C GLN A 43 -7.47 8.67 0.28
N SER A 44 -6.57 8.51 1.24
CA SER A 44 -6.92 8.07 2.58
C SER A 44 -7.39 9.26 3.42
N GLY A 45 -8.48 9.07 4.16
CA GLY A 45 -8.94 10.03 5.17
C GLY A 45 -8.32 9.80 6.56
N ASP A 46 -7.44 8.81 6.68
CA ASP A 46 -6.81 8.42 7.93
C ASP A 46 -5.51 9.20 8.19
N ARG A 47 -5.09 9.33 9.45
CA ARG A 47 -3.88 10.09 9.80
C ARG A 47 -2.58 9.32 9.53
N VAL A 48 -2.67 8.00 9.40
CA VAL A 48 -1.50 7.11 9.28
C VAL A 48 -1.06 6.93 7.83
N SER A 49 -2.01 6.94 6.89
CA SER A 49 -1.76 6.67 5.47
C SER A 49 -2.19 7.84 4.62
N SER A 50 -1.47 8.09 3.54
CA SER A 50 -1.81 9.15 2.59
C SER A 50 -2.84 8.65 1.57
N HIS A 51 -2.71 7.39 1.16
CA HIS A 51 -3.55 6.77 0.13
C HIS A 51 -3.86 5.30 0.47
N VAL A 52 -4.79 4.72 -0.28
CA VAL A 52 -5.17 3.31 -0.23
C VAL A 52 -5.15 2.74 -1.64
N LEU A 53 -4.45 1.63 -1.82
CA LEU A 53 -4.53 0.81 -3.03
C LEU A 53 -5.66 -0.20 -2.88
N VAL A 54 -6.58 -0.23 -3.84
CA VAL A 54 -7.70 -1.17 -3.89
C VAL A 54 -7.53 -2.11 -5.07
N ASN A 55 -7.52 -3.40 -4.79
CA ASN A 55 -7.50 -4.45 -5.79
C ASN A 55 -8.89 -4.58 -6.42
N GLY A 56 -9.01 -4.31 -7.72
CA GLY A 56 -10.28 -4.37 -8.43
C GLY A 56 -10.89 -5.78 -8.53
N THR A 57 -10.07 -6.83 -8.42
CA THR A 57 -10.52 -8.23 -8.52
C THR A 57 -11.17 -8.73 -7.24
N ASP A 58 -10.55 -8.49 -6.08
CA ASP A 58 -10.97 -9.04 -4.79
C ASP A 58 -11.50 -7.96 -3.82
N GLN A 59 -11.41 -6.67 -4.20
CA GLN A 59 -11.75 -5.52 -3.35
C GLN A 59 -10.89 -5.40 -2.08
N SER A 60 -9.83 -6.21 -1.96
CA SER A 60 -8.78 -6.05 -0.95
C SER A 60 -8.18 -4.64 -0.98
N ARG A 61 -8.01 -4.03 0.20
CA ARG A 61 -7.53 -2.65 0.37
C ARG A 61 -6.26 -2.63 1.19
N VAL A 62 -5.27 -1.84 0.77
CA VAL A 62 -3.95 -1.75 1.40
C VAL A 62 -3.57 -0.29 1.57
N ARG A 63 -3.17 0.09 2.78
CA ARG A 63 -2.74 1.45 3.10
C ARG A 63 -1.34 1.71 2.55
N VAL A 64 -1.14 2.90 1.98
CA VAL A 64 0.15 3.31 1.41
C VAL A 64 0.51 4.77 1.70
N ILE A 65 1.81 5.06 1.60
CA ILE A 65 2.39 6.41 1.54
C ILE A 65 3.33 6.50 0.33
N ALA A 66 3.69 7.71 -0.10
CA ALA A 66 4.61 7.85 -1.22
C ALA A 66 5.97 7.23 -0.88
N ALA A 67 6.62 6.59 -1.85
CA ALA A 67 7.96 6.03 -1.63
C ALA A 67 8.94 7.15 -1.22
N GLY A 68 9.66 6.94 -0.12
CA GLY A 68 10.56 7.93 0.48
C GLY A 68 9.96 8.76 1.61
N GLU A 69 8.64 8.68 1.83
CA GLU A 69 8.03 9.20 3.06
C GLU A 69 8.21 8.22 4.23
N ALA A 70 8.29 8.77 5.44
CA ALA A 70 8.36 7.98 6.66
C ALA A 70 6.95 7.78 7.24
N TRP A 71 6.65 6.56 7.65
CA TRP A 71 5.44 6.28 8.41
C TRP A 71 5.45 7.04 9.75
N PRO A 72 4.31 7.57 10.21
CA PRO A 72 4.21 8.18 11.52
C PRO A 72 4.34 7.09 12.60
N ASP A 73 5.54 6.92 13.15
CA ASP A 73 5.93 5.79 14.00
C ASP A 73 5.04 5.61 15.24
N GLY A 74 4.60 6.72 15.84
CA GLY A 74 3.68 6.72 16.98
C GLY A 74 2.30 6.17 16.64
N GLU A 75 1.75 6.52 15.49
CA GLU A 75 0.44 6.04 15.07
C GLU A 75 0.52 4.60 14.52
N VAL A 76 1.56 4.26 13.76
CA VAL A 76 1.81 2.88 13.32
C VAL A 76 1.93 1.93 14.49
N LYS A 77 2.68 2.29 15.54
CA LYS A 77 2.81 1.46 16.74
C LYS A 77 1.49 1.26 17.47
N ASN A 78 0.63 2.29 17.53
CA ASN A 78 -0.68 2.17 18.15
C ASN A 78 -1.60 1.24 17.35
N VAL A 79 -1.61 1.37 16.02
CA VAL A 79 -2.41 0.53 15.12
C VAL A 79 -1.94 -0.93 15.18
N LEU A 80 -0.63 -1.19 15.17
CA LEU A 80 -0.08 -2.56 15.21
C LEU A 80 -0.21 -3.24 16.58
N LYS A 81 -0.30 -2.49 17.68
CA LYS A 81 -0.50 -3.05 19.03
C LYS A 81 -1.96 -3.39 19.34
N GLY A 82 -2.91 -2.85 18.59
CA GLY A 82 -4.35 -3.07 18.80
C GLY A 82 -4.95 -4.22 17.99
N GLY A 83 -4.14 -4.91 17.18
CA GLY A 83 -4.56 -6.02 16.30
C GLY A 83 -4.39 -7.39 16.95
#